data_AF-A0A7U9N8X1-F1
#
_entry.id   AF-A0A7U9N8X1-F1
#
_cell.length_a   1.000
_cell.length_b   1.000
_cell.length_c   1.000
_cell.angle_alpha   90.00
_cell.angle_beta   90.00
_cell.angle_gamma   90.00
#
_symmetry.space_group_name_H-M   'P 1'
#
loop_
_entity.id
_entity.type
_entity.pdbx_description
1 polymer ?
#
loop_
_entity_poly.entity_id
_entity_poly.type
_entity_poly.pdbx_seq_one_letter_code
_entity_poly.pdbx_strand_id
1 'polypeptide(L)'
;MEKVSKMKLENELQKALTIEFVRNYCIENNISVDKLKNERFYLSYSECGFAHPSGVKPDGLRNDMETIPKITLAVKHEDDKLSIEQTEFTKIFLRDE
;
A
#
# COMPACT_ATOMS: atom_id res chain seq x y z
N MET A 1 21.22 -1.43 20.87
CA MET A 1 20.31 -0.97 19.80
C MET A 1 20.82 -1.51 18.48
N GLU A 2 20.00 -2.28 17.80
CA GLU A 2 20.31 -2.73 16.44
C GLU A 2 20.35 -1.49 15.52
N LYS A 3 21.35 -1.40 14.64
CA LYS A 3 21.43 -0.30 13.68
C LYS A 3 20.33 -0.51 12.63
N VAL A 4 19.29 0.31 12.67
CA VAL A 4 18.27 0.35 11.62
C VAL A 4 18.91 0.93 10.36
N SER A 5 18.72 0.28 9.21
CA SER A 5 19.22 0.81 7.95
C SER A 5 18.48 2.10 7.59
N LYS A 6 19.19 3.06 6.98
CA LYS A 6 18.60 4.31 6.47
C LYS A 6 17.36 4.03 5.62
N MET A 7 17.45 3.05 4.71
CA MET A 7 16.36 2.62 3.84
C MET A 7 15.12 2.16 4.62
N LYS A 8 15.29 1.40 5.71
CA LYS A 8 14.16 0.95 6.53
C LYS A 8 13.49 2.12 7.24
N LEU A 9 14.27 3.07 7.75
CA LEU A 9 13.74 4.28 8.38
C LEU A 9 12.95 5.14 7.38
N GLU A 10 13.52 5.38 6.20
CA GLU A 10 12.88 6.17 5.13
C GLU A 10 11.56 5.54 4.69
N ASN A 11 11.53 4.22 4.53
CA ASN A 11 10.33 3.49 4.12
C ASN A 11 9.21 3.57 5.16
N GLU A 12 9.53 3.42 6.46
CA GLU A 12 8.54 3.58 7.53
C GLU A 12 8.04 5.03 7.65
N LEU A 13 8.90 6.02 7.45
CA LEU A 13 8.51 7.42 7.44
C LEU A 13 7.55 7.72 6.28
N GLN A 14 7.88 7.26 5.07
CA GLN A 14 7.03 7.43 3.90
C GLN A 14 5.69 6.71 4.07
N LYS A 15 5.69 5.48 4.61
CA LYS A 15 4.45 4.77 4.96
C LYS A 15 3.58 5.60 5.91
N ALA A 16 4.15 6.15 6.98
CA ALA A 16 3.42 6.98 7.93
C ALA A 16 2.85 8.24 7.29
N LEU A 17 3.64 8.94 6.46
CA LEU A 17 3.19 10.12 5.72
C LEU A 17 2.06 9.79 4.75
N THR A 18 2.17 8.69 4.01
CA THR A 18 1.13 8.24 3.08
C THR A 18 -0.16 7.89 3.84
N ILE A 19 -0.09 7.21 4.99
CA ILE A 19 -1.27 6.92 5.84
C ILE A 19 -1.97 8.22 6.24
N GLU A 20 -1.23 9.23 6.70
CA GLU A 20 -1.83 10.52 7.06
C GLU A 20 -2.41 11.25 5.86
N PHE A 21 -1.73 11.23 4.71
CA PHE A 21 -2.21 11.83 3.47
C PHE A 21 -3.55 11.22 3.02
N VAL A 22 -3.71 9.90 3.06
CA VAL A 22 -4.94 9.23 2.61
C VAL A 22 -6.03 9.15 3.68
N ARG A 23 -5.74 9.52 4.94
CA ARG A 23 -6.63 9.27 6.09
C ARG A 23 -8.06 9.79 5.86
N ASN A 24 -8.20 11.05 5.47
CA ASN A 24 -9.53 11.66 5.27
C ASN A 24 -10.26 11.00 4.10
N TYR A 25 -9.56 10.73 3.00
CA TYR A 25 -10.12 10.00 1.86
C TYR A 25 -10.62 8.62 2.29
N CYS A 26 -9.85 7.90 3.11
CA CYS A 26 -10.26 6.61 3.62
C CYS A 26 -11.56 6.69 4.44
N ILE A 27 -11.65 7.66 5.36
CA ILE A 27 -12.86 7.89 6.18
C ILE A 27 -14.07 8.20 5.30
N GLU A 28 -13.92 9.13 4.34
CA GLU A 28 -14.99 9.54 3.43
C GLU A 28 -15.49 8.40 2.53
N ASN A 29 -14.64 7.40 2.27
CA ASN A 29 -14.94 6.27 1.38
C ASN A 29 -15.21 4.95 2.11
N ASN A 30 -15.38 4.95 3.44
CA ASN A 30 -15.56 3.75 4.28
C ASN A 30 -14.44 2.70 4.08
N ILE A 31 -13.20 3.19 4.03
CA ILE A 31 -11.99 2.38 3.97
C ILE A 31 -11.35 2.40 5.36
N SER A 32 -11.12 1.21 5.90
CA SER A 32 -10.51 0.97 7.20
C SER A 32 -9.03 1.38 7.20
N VAL A 33 -8.73 2.47 7.88
CA VAL A 33 -7.34 2.93 8.08
C VAL A 33 -6.53 1.90 8.88
N ASP A 34 -7.17 1.16 9.79
CA ASP A 34 -6.50 0.12 10.57
C ASP A 34 -6.16 -1.12 9.74
N LYS A 35 -7.04 -1.54 8.80
CA LYS A 35 -6.66 -2.58 7.83
C LYS A 35 -5.56 -2.09 6.90
N LEU A 36 -5.61 -0.84 6.45
CA LEU A 36 -4.58 -0.23 5.59
C LEU A 36 -3.19 -0.24 6.25
N LYS A 37 -3.08 0.01 7.56
CA LYS A 37 -1.81 -0.06 8.30
C LYS A 37 -1.15 -1.44 8.23
N ASN A 38 -1.94 -2.50 8.10
CA ASN A 38 -1.47 -3.88 8.02
C ASN A 38 -1.06 -4.32 6.60
N GLU A 39 -1.38 -3.51 5.59
CA GLU A 39 -0.95 -3.74 4.22
C GLU A 39 0.54 -3.52 4.03
N ARG A 40 1.10 -4.13 2.97
CA ARG A 40 2.49 -3.87 2.58
C ARG A 40 2.57 -2.52 1.89
N PHE A 41 3.42 -1.65 2.43
CA PHE A 41 3.73 -0.40 1.76
C PHE A 41 4.74 -0.63 0.63
N TYR A 42 4.50 -0.01 -0.51
CA TYR A 42 5.45 0.06 -1.61
C TYR A 42 5.71 1.52 -1.99
N LEU A 43 6.94 1.77 -2.41
CA LEU A 43 7.38 3.02 -3.02
C LEU A 43 8.00 2.70 -4.37
N SER A 44 7.50 3.34 -5.41
CA SER A 44 8.04 3.35 -6.76
C SER A 44 8.33 4.78 -7.19
N TYR A 45 8.86 4.98 -8.39
CA TYR A 45 9.29 6.28 -8.88
C TYR A 45 8.16 7.33 -8.90
N SER A 46 7.00 6.98 -9.47
CA SER A 46 5.87 7.90 -9.67
C SER A 46 4.66 7.59 -8.80
N GLU A 47 4.75 6.57 -7.95
CA GLU A 47 3.63 6.15 -7.11
C GLU A 47 4.12 5.47 -5.83
N CYS A 48 3.31 5.55 -4.80
CA CYS A 48 3.44 4.75 -3.59
C CYS A 48 2.07 4.24 -3.18
N GLY A 49 2.01 3.31 -2.24
CA GLY A 49 0.72 2.84 -1.78
C GLY A 49 0.82 1.57 -0.98
N PHE A 50 -0.30 0.85 -0.99
CA PHE A 50 -0.53 -0.32 -0.17
C PHE A 50 -0.93 -1.50 -1.03
N ALA A 51 -0.44 -2.68 -0.68
CA ALA A 51 -0.73 -3.91 -1.39
C ALA A 51 -0.91 -5.09 -0.43
N HIS A 52 -1.91 -5.90 -0.74
CA HIS A 52 -2.25 -7.11 -0.02
C HIS A 52 -1.34 -8.25 -0.46
N PRO A 53 -0.68 -8.96 0.47
CA PRO A 53 0.09 -10.14 0.10
C PRO A 53 -0.83 -11.14 -0.59
N SER A 54 -0.38 -11.76 -1.68
CA SER A 54 -1.23 -12.69 -2.44
C SER A 54 -1.63 -13.95 -1.64
N GLY A 55 -0.87 -14.27 -0.58
CA GLY A 55 -1.02 -15.49 0.20
C GLY A 55 -0.52 -16.76 -0.51
N VAL A 56 -0.07 -16.64 -1.76
CA VAL A 56 0.44 -17.76 -2.57
C VAL A 56 1.91 -17.99 -2.26
N LYS A 57 2.27 -19.25 -1.99
CA LYS A 57 3.67 -19.64 -1.79
C LYS A 57 4.41 -19.69 -3.15
N PRO A 58 5.58 -19.07 -3.30
CA PRO A 58 6.33 -19.12 -4.54
C PRO A 58 6.79 -20.54 -4.93
N ASP A 59 6.65 -20.90 -6.20
CA ASP A 59 7.17 -22.09 -6.88
C ASP A 59 7.97 -21.69 -8.15
N GLY A 60 8.97 -20.83 -7.94
CA GLY A 60 9.78 -20.27 -9.02
C GLY A 60 8.94 -19.53 -10.06
N LEU A 61 9.32 -19.65 -11.34
CA LEU A 61 8.62 -18.98 -12.44
C LEU A 61 7.25 -19.57 -12.78
N ARG A 62 6.87 -20.71 -12.18
CA ARG A 62 5.60 -21.40 -12.53
C ARG A 62 4.37 -20.63 -12.06
N ASN A 63 4.48 -19.92 -10.95
CA ASN A 63 3.38 -19.16 -10.35
C ASN A 63 3.79 -17.73 -9.96
N ASP A 64 4.88 -17.20 -10.53
CA ASP A 64 5.40 -15.87 -10.19
C ASP A 64 4.33 -14.78 -10.24
N MET A 65 3.49 -14.80 -11.29
CA MET A 65 2.35 -13.88 -11.45
C MET A 65 1.33 -13.98 -10.32
N GLU A 66 1.07 -15.17 -9.79
CA GLU A 66 0.11 -15.40 -8.70
C GLU A 66 0.68 -14.97 -7.34
N THR A 67 2.01 -14.85 -7.24
CA THR A 67 2.68 -14.37 -6.02
C THR A 67 2.69 -12.85 -5.90
N ILE A 68 2.35 -12.13 -6.98
CA ILE A 68 2.37 -10.66 -7.01
C ILE A 68 1.35 -10.10 -5.99
N PRO A 69 1.79 -9.21 -5.07
CA PRO A 69 0.88 -8.52 -4.17
C PRO A 69 -0.20 -7.72 -4.92
N LYS A 70 -1.41 -7.72 -4.38
CA LYS A 70 -2.57 -7.05 -4.97
C LYS A 70 -2.65 -5.62 -4.46
N ILE A 71 -2.42 -4.63 -5.31
CA ILE A 71 -2.49 -3.21 -4.93
C ILE A 71 -3.89 -2.91 -4.39
N THR A 72 -3.99 -2.38 -3.18
CA THR A 72 -5.26 -2.05 -2.51
C THR A 72 -5.54 -0.56 -2.50
N LEU A 73 -4.53 0.30 -2.47
CA LEU A 73 -4.70 1.75 -2.59
C LEU A 73 -3.39 2.33 -3.13
N ALA A 74 -3.47 3.15 -4.17
CA ALA A 74 -2.32 3.82 -4.76
C ALA A 74 -2.42 5.34 -4.56
N VAL A 75 -1.26 5.96 -4.35
CA VAL A 75 -1.05 7.40 -4.40
C VAL A 75 -0.11 7.68 -5.56
N LYS A 76 -0.62 8.34 -6.59
CA LYS A 76 0.12 8.60 -7.83
C LYS A 76 0.52 10.07 -7.89
N HIS A 77 1.71 10.32 -8.44
CA HIS A 77 2.16 11.66 -8.76
C HIS A 77 1.93 11.94 -10.25
N GLU A 78 0.97 12.80 -10.55
CA GLU A 78 0.59 13.21 -11.90
C GLU A 78 0.42 14.73 -11.93
N ASP A 79 1.05 15.42 -12.89
CA ASP A 79 0.97 16.88 -13.07
C ASP A 79 1.22 17.70 -11.78
N ASP A 80 2.31 17.40 -11.07
CA ASP A 80 2.70 18.03 -9.80
C ASP A 80 1.65 17.90 -8.67
N LYS A 81 0.76 16.91 -8.78
CA LYS A 81 -0.29 16.62 -7.80
C LYS A 81 -0.25 15.17 -7.38
N LEU A 82 -0.69 14.93 -6.14
CA LEU A 82 -0.93 13.60 -5.63
C LEU A 82 -2.42 13.25 -5.80
N SER A 83 -2.70 12.14 -6.47
CA SER A 83 -4.04 11.57 -6.59
C SER A 83 -4.12 10.25 -5.84
N ILE A 84 -5.32 9.92 -5.33
CA ILE A 84 -5.58 8.65 -4.62
C ILE A 84 -6.44 7.78 -5.54
N GLU A 85 -6.00 6.54 -5.77
CA GLU A 85 -6.67 5.57 -6.63
C GLU A 85 -7.01 4.29 -5.85
N GLN A 86 -8.28 3.91 -5.93
CA GLN A 86 -8.78 2.62 -5.47
C GLN A 86 -8.66 1.58 -6.58
N THR A 87 -8.47 0.33 -6.20
CA THR A 87 -8.54 -0.83 -7.09
C THR A 87 -9.75 -1.69 -6.73
N GLU A 88 -10.01 -2.76 -7.48
CA GLU A 88 -10.98 -3.77 -7.06
C GLU A 88 -10.68 -4.36 -5.67
N PHE A 89 -9.41 -4.38 -5.27
CA PHE A 89 -8.96 -4.96 -4.01
C PHE A 89 -9.14 -4.04 -2.80
N THR A 90 -9.33 -2.73 -2.99
CA THR A 90 -9.66 -1.80 -1.90
C THR A 90 -10.91 -2.28 -1.16
N LYS A 91 -11.98 -2.58 -1.90
CA LYS A 91 -13.26 -2.98 -1.31
C LYS A 91 -13.21 -4.38 -0.70
N ILE A 92 -12.37 -5.26 -1.26
CA ILE A 92 -12.23 -6.64 -0.81
C ILE A 92 -11.49 -6.72 0.53
N PHE A 93 -10.39 -5.98 0.67
CA PHE A 93 -9.51 -6.12 1.85
C PHE A 93 -9.66 -5.01 2.87
N LEU A 94 -10.12 -3.83 2.47
CA LEU A 94 -10.03 -2.63 3.31
C LEU A 94 -11.39 -2.05 3.74
N ARG A 95 -12.54 -2.56 3.31
CA ARG A 95 -13.83 -2.05 3.83
C ARG A 95 -13.99 -2.39 5.31
N ASP A 96 -14.54 -1.45 6.09
CA ASP A 96 -15.11 -1.75 7.40
C ASP A 96 -16.41 -2.55 7.21
N GLU A 97 -16.66 -3.52 8.10
CA GLU A 97 -17.87 -4.37 8.10
C GLU A 97 -19.14 -3.59 8.49
#